data_AF-A0A559M264-F1
#
_entry.id   AF-A0A559M264-F1
#
_cell.length_a   1.000
_cell.length_b   1.000
_cell.length_c   1.000
_cell.angle_alpha   90.00
_cell.angle_beta   90.00
_cell.angle_gamma   90.00
#
_symmetry.space_group_name_H-M   'P 1'
#
loop_
_entity.id
_entity.type
_entity.pdbx_description
1 polymer ?
#
loop_
_entity_poly.entity_id
_entity_poly.type
_entity_poly.pdbx_seq_one_letter_code
_entity_poly.pdbx_strand_id
1 'polypeptide(L)'
;MNITAFPNDIFLLIIANLSPTDLILCRRVSKQFHAAFSESDLNYHLLKFHYPRVRELRGAENPESNWSEAFKRAASRYHHLKSGRPQSIEKFPLAKSLVVPSWARSYPVAPWQRHLQFEEKTAPFHYPDPLWTYDAGLLIFPNAKEQKYTVYDLSTGWMAGVDINPETKIVRRLSLKEKVLIVEWCEPEAFHQLNENERVHRHFATAYDIVRDSERAPWRAVFRNEWKIHFLGMPLNSRDRFFSVHTETHYAMYLWQPNRSAWGEDDPIESLAIWDISSNSSYRASEDPTGKGKPSEDLEGPRVLRRFSFSDLGFYRIRQRSSPILRGLELDENNVYFIQEDHRWIVGSQASHLHPRIHKVKTTGIPFSAGPFWEDECGADGDVNLSFCERASDTRAPNIAPCWRHEEFPYLTITEAMDVEAGVTFSARHCFMLETISINVKPRVQMTGPGYGISLRDDLWQQLLAKGTIRGDERWLVGENTNDEVVILHFDRA
;
A
#
# COMPACT_ATOMS: atom_id res chain seq x y z
N MET A 1 53.16 13.33 -4.51
CA MET A 1 52.86 13.21 -3.07
C MET A 1 51.64 12.32 -2.94
N ASN A 2 51.71 11.20 -2.21
CA ASN A 2 50.61 10.25 -2.13
C ASN A 2 49.79 10.51 -0.85
N ILE A 3 48.53 10.91 -1.00
CA ILE A 3 47.64 11.19 0.14
C ILE A 3 47.35 9.94 0.99
N THR A 4 47.45 8.74 0.42
CA THR A 4 47.27 7.48 1.17
C THR A 4 48.47 7.15 2.06
N ALA A 5 49.53 7.96 2.02
CA ALA A 5 50.71 7.85 2.88
C ALA A 5 50.68 8.87 4.04
N PHE A 6 49.64 9.70 4.15
CA PHE A 6 49.46 10.58 5.29
C PHE A 6 49.09 9.79 6.56
N PRO A 7 49.39 10.34 7.75
CA PRO A 7 48.81 9.84 9.00
C PRO A 7 47.28 9.72 8.89
N ASN A 8 46.71 8.70 9.52
CA ASN A 8 45.29 8.36 9.40
C ASN A 8 44.38 9.55 9.72
N ASP A 9 44.73 10.36 10.71
CA ASP A 9 43.95 11.53 11.12
C ASP A 9 43.84 12.58 10.00
N ILE A 10 44.93 12.84 9.28
CA ILE A 10 44.94 13.78 8.15
C ILE A 10 44.17 13.19 6.96
N PHE A 11 44.32 11.89 6.72
CA PHE A 11 43.60 11.19 5.66
C PHE A 11 42.08 11.25 5.89
N LEU A 12 41.61 10.98 7.11
CA LEU A 12 40.19 11.07 7.47
C LEU A 12 39.64 12.49 7.36
N LEU A 13 40.42 13.53 7.71
CA LEU A 13 40.03 14.93 7.53
C LEU A 13 39.83 15.30 6.06
N ILE A 14 40.67 14.81 5.16
CA ILE A 14 40.51 15.02 3.71
C ILE A 14 39.25 14.31 3.21
N ILE A 15 39.08 13.05 3.60
CA ILE A 15 37.95 12.21 3.20
C ILE A 15 36.60 12.80 3.64
N ALA A 16 36.53 13.40 4.83
CA ALA A 16 35.30 14.02 5.34
C ALA A 16 34.76 15.15 4.45
N ASN A 17 35.58 15.71 3.56
CA ASN A 17 35.21 16.76 2.61
C ASN A 17 34.78 16.23 1.23
N LEU A 18 34.88 14.93 0.98
CA LEU A 18 34.54 14.32 -0.31
C LEU A 18 33.08 13.86 -0.34
N SER A 19 32.44 13.97 -1.50
CA SER A 19 31.12 13.38 -1.70
C SER A 19 31.22 11.85 -1.80
N PRO A 20 30.15 11.09 -1.52
CA PRO A 20 30.12 9.64 -1.74
C PRO A 20 30.51 9.22 -3.17
N THR A 21 30.13 10.02 -4.16
CA THR A 21 30.52 9.80 -5.56
C THR A 21 32.02 9.97 -5.75
N ASP A 22 32.61 11.04 -5.21
CA ASP A 22 34.07 11.29 -5.29
C ASP A 22 34.85 10.17 -4.61
N LEU A 23 34.40 9.71 -3.44
CA LEU A 23 35.00 8.60 -2.69
C LEU A 23 35.06 7.31 -3.53
N ILE A 24 34.01 7.01 -4.30
CA ILE A 24 33.98 5.86 -5.21
C ILE A 24 34.91 6.09 -6.41
N LEU A 25 34.93 7.31 -6.98
CA LEU A 25 35.80 7.64 -8.10
C LEU A 25 37.29 7.59 -7.71
N CYS A 26 37.64 7.93 -6.47
CA CYS A 26 39.00 7.81 -5.94
C CYS A 26 39.55 6.38 -6.08
N ARG A 27 38.69 5.35 -5.98
CA ARG A 27 39.09 3.94 -6.18
C ARG A 27 39.65 3.63 -7.57
N ARG A 28 39.47 4.54 -8.55
CA ARG A 28 39.95 4.40 -9.94
C ARG A 28 41.27 5.12 -10.21
N VAL A 29 41.80 5.89 -9.27
CA VAL A 29 43.00 6.74 -9.48
C VAL A 29 44.28 5.91 -9.57
N SER A 30 44.48 4.97 -8.65
CA SER A 30 45.65 4.07 -8.62
C SER A 30 45.37 2.82 -7.79
N LYS A 31 46.24 1.80 -7.85
CA LYS A 31 46.12 0.60 -7.00
C LYS A 31 46.17 0.93 -5.50
N GLN A 32 46.99 1.91 -5.10
CA GLN A 32 47.09 2.34 -3.70
C GLN A 32 45.81 3.04 -3.23
N PHE A 33 45.23 3.89 -4.08
CA PHE A 33 43.92 4.49 -3.78
C PHE A 33 42.83 3.43 -3.74
N HIS A 34 42.82 2.47 -4.67
CA HIS A 34 41.85 1.40 -4.66
C HIS A 34 41.86 0.63 -3.32
N ALA A 35 43.05 0.29 -2.82
CA ALA A 35 43.20 -0.39 -1.54
C ALA A 35 42.72 0.50 -0.37
N ALA A 36 43.15 1.76 -0.31
CA ALA A 36 42.78 2.67 0.78
C ALA A 36 41.26 2.96 0.82
N PHE A 37 40.64 3.28 -0.32
CA PHE A 37 39.21 3.62 -0.41
C PHE A 37 38.28 2.39 -0.45
N SER A 38 38.83 1.18 -0.44
CA SER A 38 38.07 -0.08 -0.31
C SER A 38 38.29 -0.78 1.03
N GLU A 39 39.03 -0.14 1.95
CA GLU A 39 39.24 -0.62 3.31
C GLU A 39 37.89 -0.67 4.06
N SER A 40 37.66 -1.76 4.80
CA SER A 40 36.35 -2.10 5.33
C SER A 40 35.90 -1.14 6.42
N ASP A 41 36.77 -0.84 7.38
CA ASP A 41 36.45 0.01 8.53
C ASP A 41 36.19 1.46 8.09
N LEU A 42 37.00 1.97 7.16
CA LEU A 42 36.78 3.25 6.51
C LEU A 42 35.40 3.31 5.85
N ASN A 43 35.03 2.30 5.06
CA ASN A 43 33.74 2.29 4.36
C ASN A 43 32.56 2.14 5.33
N TYR A 44 32.72 1.42 6.45
CA TYR A 44 31.73 1.41 7.52
C TYR A 44 31.53 2.82 8.12
N HIS A 45 32.62 3.54 8.42
CA HIS A 45 32.55 4.91 8.92
C HIS A 45 31.93 5.88 7.90
N LEU A 46 32.29 5.76 6.62
CA LEU A 46 31.73 6.58 5.54
C LEU A 46 30.23 6.31 5.35
N LEU A 47 29.82 5.05 5.45
CA LEU A 47 28.41 4.66 5.38
C LEU A 47 27.63 5.29 6.54
N LYS A 48 28.15 5.20 7.77
CA LYS A 48 27.54 5.81 8.96
C LYS A 48 27.49 7.34 8.88
N PHE A 49 28.53 7.96 8.29
CA PHE A 49 28.61 9.41 8.15
C PHE A 49 27.64 9.95 7.10
N HIS A 50 27.63 9.38 5.89
CA HIS A 50 26.83 9.88 4.78
C HIS A 50 25.39 9.33 4.75
N TYR A 51 25.17 8.11 5.24
CA TYR A 51 23.91 7.38 5.14
C TYR A 51 23.52 6.66 6.45
N PRO A 52 23.36 7.39 7.57
CA PRO A 52 23.14 6.79 8.90
C PRO A 52 21.86 5.95 9.03
N ARG A 53 20.92 6.07 8.08
CA ARG A 53 19.60 5.40 8.07
C ARG A 53 19.50 4.23 7.10
N VAL A 54 20.56 3.96 6.35
CA VAL A 54 20.53 2.95 5.29
C VAL A 54 20.30 1.55 5.86
N ARG A 55 19.57 0.71 5.13
CA ARG A 55 19.27 -0.67 5.52
C ARG A 55 20.48 -1.50 5.94
N GLU A 56 21.61 -1.32 5.26
CA GLU A 56 22.85 -2.03 5.51
C GLU A 56 23.40 -1.79 6.92
N LEU A 57 23.12 -0.64 7.54
CA LEU A 57 23.48 -0.36 8.94
C LEU A 57 22.44 -0.89 9.92
N ARG A 58 21.18 -1.00 9.50
CA ARG A 58 20.05 -1.49 10.32
C ARG A 58 20.12 -3.00 10.56
N GLY A 59 20.55 -3.76 9.54
CA GLY A 59 20.70 -5.22 9.59
C GLY A 59 22.10 -5.72 9.94
N ALA A 60 22.98 -4.85 10.46
CA ALA A 60 24.39 -5.12 10.72
C ALA A 60 24.63 -5.98 11.97
N GLU A 61 24.06 -7.18 12.02
CA GLU A 61 24.50 -8.24 12.95
C GLU A 61 25.49 -9.21 12.30
N ASN A 62 25.84 -9.01 11.02
CA ASN A 62 26.77 -9.89 10.30
C ASN A 62 28.21 -9.31 10.25
N PRO A 63 29.15 -9.81 11.07
CA PRO A 63 30.54 -9.34 11.12
C PRO A 63 31.36 -9.62 9.85
N GLU A 64 30.83 -10.36 8.88
CA GLU A 64 31.47 -10.65 7.58
C GLU A 64 31.05 -9.72 6.44
N SER A 65 30.33 -8.63 6.75
CA SER A 65 29.79 -7.71 5.75
C SER A 65 30.92 -6.98 5.01
N ASN A 66 30.96 -7.12 3.67
CA ASN A 66 31.86 -6.33 2.81
C ASN A 66 31.39 -4.87 2.77
N TRP A 67 31.87 -4.06 3.72
CA TRP A 67 31.47 -2.66 3.87
C TRP A 67 31.82 -1.79 2.66
N SER A 68 32.87 -2.13 1.92
CA SER A 68 33.24 -1.44 0.68
C SER A 68 32.18 -1.57 -0.41
N GLU A 69 31.57 -2.75 -0.53
CA GLU A 69 30.47 -3.00 -1.46
C GLU A 69 29.15 -2.44 -0.94
N ALA A 70 28.89 -2.53 0.38
CA ALA A 70 27.72 -1.91 1.01
C ALA A 70 27.71 -0.38 0.79
N PHE A 71 28.84 0.30 1.02
CA PHE A 71 28.97 1.73 0.78
C PHE A 71 28.75 2.10 -0.69
N LYS A 72 29.33 1.32 -1.62
CA LYS A 72 29.13 1.53 -3.05
C LYS A 72 27.66 1.38 -3.46
N ARG A 73 26.96 0.36 -2.96
CA ARG A 73 25.54 0.13 -3.24
C ARG A 73 24.66 1.25 -2.68
N ALA A 74 24.89 1.64 -1.42
CA ALA A 74 24.17 2.73 -0.79
C ALA A 74 24.39 4.06 -1.54
N ALA A 75 25.63 4.38 -1.88
CA ALA A 75 25.95 5.59 -2.63
C ALA A 75 25.30 5.62 -4.02
N SER A 76 25.30 4.49 -4.74
CA SER A 76 24.59 4.36 -6.02
C SER A 76 23.08 4.58 -5.85
N ARG A 77 22.45 3.90 -4.88
CA ARG A 77 21.02 4.02 -4.57
C ARG A 77 20.62 5.45 -4.30
N TYR A 78 21.33 6.11 -3.39
CA TYR A 78 21.02 7.48 -3.01
C TYR A 78 21.38 8.49 -4.10
N HIS A 79 22.31 8.18 -5.01
CA HIS A 79 22.51 8.99 -6.22
C HIS A 79 21.28 8.92 -7.15
N HIS A 80 20.70 7.73 -7.35
CA HIS A 80 19.50 7.52 -8.16
C HIS A 80 18.23 8.10 -7.53
N LEU A 81 18.05 7.96 -6.21
CA LEU A 81 16.99 8.62 -5.46
C LEU A 81 17.11 10.15 -5.57
N LYS A 82 18.32 10.70 -5.36
CA LYS A 82 18.57 12.16 -5.43
C LYS A 82 18.40 12.74 -6.82
N SER A 83 18.60 11.95 -7.86
CA SER A 83 18.43 12.37 -9.25
C SER A 83 17.01 12.13 -9.80
N GLY A 84 16.13 11.47 -9.04
CA GLY A 84 14.79 11.12 -9.50
C GLY A 84 14.78 10.14 -10.68
N ARG A 85 15.87 9.37 -10.86
CA ARG A 85 16.06 8.45 -11.99
C ARG A 85 16.34 7.05 -11.48
N PRO A 86 15.43 6.09 -11.69
CA PRO A 86 15.71 4.71 -11.33
C PRO A 86 16.90 4.18 -12.13
N GLN A 87 17.60 3.22 -11.54
CA GLN A 87 18.73 2.55 -12.16
C GLN A 87 18.26 1.53 -13.19
N SER A 88 17.16 0.83 -12.92
CA SER A 88 16.50 -0.06 -13.88
C SER A 88 14.98 -0.11 -13.67
N ILE A 89 14.27 -0.60 -14.68
CA ILE A 89 12.81 -0.72 -14.67
C ILE A 89 12.44 -2.15 -15.07
N GLU A 90 11.69 -2.82 -14.21
CA GLU A 90 11.19 -4.17 -14.43
C GLU A 90 9.67 -4.13 -14.59
N LYS A 91 9.13 -4.90 -15.54
CA LYS A 91 7.70 -4.90 -15.88
C LYS A 91 7.17 -6.32 -15.98
N PHE A 92 6.03 -6.56 -15.36
CA PHE A 92 5.35 -7.85 -15.41
C PHE A 92 3.90 -7.68 -15.88
N PRO A 93 3.48 -8.35 -16.98
CA PRO A 93 2.12 -8.24 -17.46
C PRO A 93 1.15 -8.93 -16.49
N LEU A 94 0.06 -8.25 -16.16
CA LEU A 94 -1.03 -8.76 -15.34
C LEU A 94 -2.06 -9.48 -16.20
N ALA A 95 -2.61 -10.57 -15.66
CA ALA A 95 -3.79 -11.20 -16.26
C ALA A 95 -5.05 -10.80 -15.51
N LYS A 96 -6.09 -10.45 -16.28
CA LYS A 96 -7.45 -10.23 -15.78
C LYS A 96 -8.46 -10.74 -16.79
N SER A 97 -9.47 -11.43 -16.31
CA SER A 97 -10.62 -11.83 -17.11
C SER A 97 -11.85 -11.96 -16.22
N LEU A 98 -13.05 -11.90 -16.79
CA LEU A 98 -14.26 -12.31 -16.09
C LEU A 98 -14.67 -13.76 -16.42
N VAL A 99 -14.25 -14.26 -17.59
CA VAL A 99 -14.79 -15.51 -18.15
C VAL A 99 -13.65 -16.51 -18.41
N VAL A 100 -12.74 -16.16 -19.32
CA VAL A 100 -11.57 -16.99 -19.72
C VAL A 100 -10.31 -16.13 -19.87
N PRO A 101 -9.13 -16.61 -19.42
CA PRO A 101 -8.92 -17.92 -18.79
C PRO A 101 -9.44 -17.96 -17.34
N SER A 102 -9.86 -19.15 -16.89
CA SER A 102 -10.46 -19.35 -15.56
C SER A 102 -9.52 -18.99 -14.43
N TRP A 103 -8.21 -19.24 -14.58
CA TRP A 103 -7.20 -18.93 -13.58
C TRP A 103 -7.02 -17.43 -13.31
N ALA A 104 -7.43 -16.56 -14.25
CA ALA A 104 -7.28 -15.11 -14.14
C ALA A 104 -8.63 -14.40 -13.88
N ARG A 105 -9.64 -15.12 -13.38
CA ARG A 105 -10.95 -14.55 -13.10
C ARG A 105 -10.86 -13.51 -11.99
N SER A 106 -11.18 -12.27 -12.33
CA SER A 106 -11.16 -11.13 -11.43
C SER A 106 -12.34 -10.20 -11.73
N TYR A 107 -12.98 -9.70 -10.69
CA TYR A 107 -13.90 -8.58 -10.78
C TYR A 107 -13.68 -7.70 -9.56
N PRO A 108 -12.81 -6.68 -9.65
CA PRO A 108 -12.51 -5.81 -8.52
C PRO A 108 -13.74 -5.09 -7.98
N VAL A 109 -13.71 -4.69 -6.71
CA VAL A 109 -14.71 -3.77 -6.17
C VAL A 109 -14.52 -2.41 -6.86
N ALA A 110 -15.59 -1.89 -7.46
CA ALA A 110 -15.50 -0.63 -8.18
C ALA A 110 -15.33 0.56 -7.20
N PRO A 111 -14.74 1.68 -7.62
CA PRO A 111 -14.66 2.88 -6.78
C PRO A 111 -16.05 3.53 -6.59
N TRP A 112 -16.11 4.57 -5.75
CA TRP A 112 -17.26 5.47 -5.70
C TRP A 112 -17.45 6.19 -7.03
N GLN A 113 -18.70 6.45 -7.43
CA GLN A 113 -19.04 7.21 -8.62
C GLN A 113 -18.88 8.72 -8.38
N ARG A 114 -17.65 9.11 -8.07
CA ARG A 114 -17.24 10.48 -7.74
C ARG A 114 -15.91 10.79 -8.42
N HIS A 115 -15.79 11.98 -8.97
CA HIS A 115 -14.56 12.48 -9.57
C HIS A 115 -14.42 13.96 -9.25
N LEU A 116 -13.23 14.49 -9.46
CA LEU A 116 -12.97 15.92 -9.33
C LEU A 116 -13.31 16.61 -10.63
N GLN A 117 -13.99 17.76 -10.56
CA GLN A 117 -14.25 18.63 -11.70
C GLN A 117 -13.96 20.08 -11.33
N PHE A 118 -13.17 20.74 -12.17
CA PHE A 118 -12.91 22.16 -12.09
C PHE A 118 -12.86 22.73 -13.51
N GLU A 119 -13.78 23.65 -13.80
CA GLU A 119 -14.02 24.16 -15.15
C GLU A 119 -14.26 23.00 -16.13
N GLU A 120 -13.49 22.91 -17.22
CA GLU A 120 -13.59 21.86 -18.24
C GLU A 120 -12.74 20.63 -17.91
N LYS A 121 -12.05 20.62 -16.77
CA LYS A 121 -11.09 19.58 -16.41
C LYS A 121 -11.66 18.59 -15.42
N THR A 122 -11.31 17.31 -15.61
CA THR A 122 -11.73 16.21 -14.74
C THR A 122 -10.52 15.40 -14.29
N ALA A 123 -10.55 14.93 -13.04
CA ALA A 123 -9.52 14.05 -12.47
C ALA A 123 -10.16 12.93 -11.64
N PRO A 124 -9.60 11.70 -11.64
CA PRO A 124 -10.06 10.64 -10.76
C PRO A 124 -9.89 11.04 -9.29
N PHE A 125 -10.89 10.76 -8.47
CA PHE A 125 -10.79 10.93 -7.03
C PHE A 125 -10.54 9.61 -6.32
N HIS A 126 -11.24 8.56 -6.78
CA HIS A 126 -11.06 7.18 -6.32
C HIS A 126 -10.54 6.33 -7.46
N TYR A 127 -9.60 5.45 -7.14
CA TYR A 127 -8.98 4.55 -8.10
C TYR A 127 -9.47 3.12 -7.83
N PRO A 128 -9.55 2.27 -8.88
CA PRO A 128 -9.86 0.86 -8.70
C PRO A 128 -8.77 0.14 -7.88
N ASP A 129 -9.16 -0.90 -7.14
CA ASP A 129 -8.20 -1.78 -6.47
C ASP A 129 -7.18 -2.35 -7.49
N PRO A 130 -5.87 -2.37 -7.15
CA PRO A 130 -4.87 -3.04 -7.97
C PRO A 130 -5.07 -4.56 -7.98
N LEU A 131 -4.60 -5.22 -9.03
CA LEU A 131 -4.57 -6.69 -9.11
C LEU A 131 -3.36 -7.30 -8.41
N TRP A 132 -2.54 -6.46 -7.77
CA TRP A 132 -1.34 -6.85 -7.05
C TRP A 132 -1.39 -6.32 -5.62
N THR A 133 -0.63 -6.95 -4.74
CA THR A 133 -0.45 -6.51 -3.36
C THR A 133 1.02 -6.63 -2.96
N TYR A 134 1.44 -5.78 -2.04
CA TYR A 134 2.84 -5.68 -1.62
C TYR A 134 2.94 -5.46 -0.12
N ASP A 135 3.86 -6.20 0.50
CA ASP A 135 4.30 -5.95 1.87
C ASP A 135 5.76 -6.38 2.07
N ALA A 136 6.54 -5.56 2.76
CA ALA A 136 7.91 -5.86 3.19
C ALA A 136 8.86 -6.46 2.11
N GLY A 137 8.70 -6.09 0.84
CA GLY A 137 9.54 -6.59 -0.27
C GLY A 137 8.99 -7.81 -1.00
N LEU A 138 7.82 -8.32 -0.61
CA LEU A 138 7.09 -9.36 -1.30
C LEU A 138 5.96 -8.75 -2.12
N LEU A 139 5.90 -9.11 -3.40
CA LEU A 139 4.89 -8.68 -4.34
C LEU A 139 4.09 -9.90 -4.82
N ILE A 140 2.76 -9.86 -4.70
CA ILE A 140 1.88 -10.96 -5.15
C ILE A 140 0.93 -10.45 -6.22
N PHE A 141 0.86 -11.14 -7.37
CA PHE A 141 0.07 -10.71 -8.53
C PHE A 141 -0.25 -11.87 -9.51
N PRO A 142 -1.31 -11.75 -10.34
CA PRO A 142 -1.61 -12.69 -11.42
C PRO A 142 -0.67 -12.46 -12.61
N ASN A 143 0.38 -13.28 -12.72
CA ASN A 143 1.40 -13.14 -13.77
C ASN A 143 0.90 -13.73 -15.09
N ALA A 144 0.64 -12.89 -16.10
CA ALA A 144 0.13 -13.32 -17.40
C ALA A 144 1.12 -14.21 -18.16
N LYS A 145 2.43 -14.01 -17.97
CA LYS A 145 3.47 -14.78 -18.65
C LYS A 145 3.54 -16.21 -18.13
N GLU A 146 3.44 -16.38 -16.81
CA GLU A 146 3.51 -17.69 -16.14
C GLU A 146 2.13 -18.36 -15.97
N GLN A 147 1.06 -17.66 -16.34
CA GLN A 147 -0.33 -18.09 -16.23
C GLN A 147 -0.76 -18.54 -14.82
N LYS A 148 -0.24 -17.87 -13.79
CA LYS A 148 -0.52 -18.19 -12.38
C LYS A 148 -0.31 -16.99 -11.47
N TYR A 149 -0.88 -17.05 -10.27
CA TYR A 149 -0.51 -16.13 -9.20
C TYR A 149 0.93 -16.39 -8.78
N THR A 150 1.70 -15.33 -8.62
CA THR A 150 3.13 -15.40 -8.36
C THR A 150 3.46 -14.50 -7.17
N VAL A 151 4.29 -15.02 -6.27
CA VAL A 151 4.98 -14.22 -5.25
C VAL A 151 6.38 -13.91 -5.76
N TYR A 152 6.72 -12.64 -5.80
CA TYR A 152 8.01 -12.12 -6.21
C TYR A 152 8.72 -11.45 -5.04
N ASP A 153 9.88 -11.99 -4.68
CA ASP A 153 10.75 -11.42 -3.67
C ASP A 153 11.71 -10.43 -4.35
N LEU A 154 11.41 -9.14 -4.18
CA LEU A 154 12.17 -8.05 -4.79
C LEU A 154 13.64 -8.03 -4.34
N SER A 155 13.91 -8.49 -3.11
CA SER A 155 15.25 -8.48 -2.53
C SER A 155 16.18 -9.52 -3.17
N THR A 156 15.64 -10.69 -3.51
CA THR A 156 16.42 -11.80 -4.06
C THR A 156 16.23 -11.99 -5.56
N GLY A 157 15.16 -11.44 -6.13
CA GLY A 157 14.75 -11.69 -7.51
C GLY A 157 14.07 -13.05 -7.72
N TRP A 158 13.72 -13.76 -6.63
CA TRP A 158 13.11 -15.08 -6.73
C TRP A 158 11.60 -14.97 -6.93
N MET A 159 11.07 -15.79 -7.84
CA MET A 159 9.63 -15.94 -8.08
C MET A 159 9.18 -17.35 -7.73
N ALA A 160 8.01 -17.47 -7.11
CA ALA A 160 7.35 -18.75 -6.86
C ALA A 160 5.86 -18.66 -7.18
N GLY A 161 5.26 -19.78 -7.57
CA GLY A 161 3.82 -19.87 -7.79
C GLY A 161 3.06 -19.89 -6.46
N VAL A 162 1.93 -19.18 -6.41
CA VAL A 162 1.01 -19.17 -5.29
C VAL A 162 -0.26 -19.89 -5.72
N ASP A 163 -0.59 -20.99 -5.03
CA ASP A 163 -1.82 -21.72 -5.32
C ASP A 163 -2.99 -21.18 -4.49
N ILE A 164 -3.88 -20.46 -5.17
CA ILE A 164 -5.12 -19.95 -4.58
C ILE A 164 -6.37 -20.68 -5.09
N ASN A 165 -6.21 -21.79 -5.84
CA ASN A 165 -7.28 -22.46 -6.58
C ASN A 165 -8.11 -21.52 -7.48
N PRO A 166 -7.48 -20.70 -8.33
CA PRO A 166 -8.15 -19.58 -8.97
C PRO A 166 -9.25 -19.97 -9.95
N GLU A 167 -9.22 -21.18 -10.50
CA GLU A 167 -10.22 -21.64 -11.48
C GLU A 167 -11.65 -21.70 -10.91
N THR A 168 -11.74 -21.92 -9.59
CA THR A 168 -13.00 -22.01 -8.84
C THR A 168 -13.44 -20.66 -8.25
N LYS A 169 -12.71 -19.58 -8.53
CA LYS A 169 -12.86 -18.29 -7.84
C LYS A 169 -12.93 -17.14 -8.83
N ILE A 170 -13.79 -16.17 -8.55
CA ILE A 170 -13.65 -14.82 -9.11
C ILE A 170 -13.01 -13.97 -8.02
N VAL A 171 -11.75 -13.59 -8.21
CA VAL A 171 -11.01 -12.76 -7.26
C VAL A 171 -11.59 -11.35 -7.24
N ARG A 172 -11.96 -10.90 -6.04
CA ARG A 172 -12.49 -9.56 -5.78
C ARG A 172 -11.39 -8.60 -5.35
N ARG A 173 -10.45 -9.06 -4.52
CA ARG A 173 -9.34 -8.26 -3.98
C ARG A 173 -8.21 -9.16 -3.46
N LEU A 174 -6.99 -8.63 -3.44
CA LEU A 174 -5.81 -9.23 -2.83
C LEU A 174 -5.23 -8.26 -1.81
N SER A 175 -4.85 -8.76 -0.63
CA SER A 175 -4.19 -7.95 0.38
C SER A 175 -3.14 -8.76 1.12
N LEU A 176 -1.89 -8.31 1.09
CA LEU A 176 -0.79 -8.87 1.86
C LEU A 176 -0.41 -7.86 2.95
N LYS A 177 -0.33 -8.35 4.19
CA LYS A 177 0.20 -7.59 5.32
C LYS A 177 0.70 -8.55 6.39
N GLU A 178 1.86 -8.25 6.96
CA GLU A 178 2.49 -9.07 8.02
C GLU A 178 2.63 -10.55 7.59
N LYS A 179 2.99 -10.77 6.32
CA LYS A 179 3.07 -12.09 5.67
C LYS A 179 1.77 -12.90 5.61
N VAL A 180 0.63 -12.32 5.98
CA VAL A 180 -0.70 -12.92 5.76
C VAL A 180 -1.31 -12.36 4.48
N LEU A 181 -1.51 -13.24 3.49
CA LEU A 181 -2.23 -12.94 2.27
C LEU A 181 -3.72 -13.25 2.46
N ILE A 182 -4.58 -12.26 2.31
CA ILE A 182 -6.01 -12.43 2.19
C ILE A 182 -6.41 -12.31 0.73
N VAL A 183 -7.19 -13.29 0.27
CA VAL A 183 -7.85 -13.28 -1.03
C VAL A 183 -9.35 -13.20 -0.78
N GLU A 184 -9.96 -12.06 -1.10
CA GLU A 184 -11.42 -11.96 -1.15
C GLU A 184 -11.91 -12.42 -2.52
N TRP A 185 -12.91 -13.31 -2.54
CA TRP A 185 -13.39 -13.92 -3.77
C TRP A 185 -14.87 -14.29 -3.69
N CYS A 186 -15.45 -14.59 -4.84
CA CYS A 186 -16.79 -15.16 -4.93
C CYS A 186 -16.86 -16.32 -5.91
N GLU A 187 -17.91 -17.13 -5.79
CA GLU A 187 -18.14 -18.24 -6.69
C GLU A 187 -18.44 -17.76 -8.12
N PRO A 188 -17.96 -18.47 -9.16
CA PRO A 188 -18.29 -18.17 -10.55
C PRO A 188 -19.79 -18.33 -10.82
N GLU A 189 -20.41 -19.37 -10.27
CA GLU A 189 -21.83 -19.63 -10.39
C GLU A 189 -22.64 -18.77 -9.42
N ALA A 190 -23.76 -18.24 -9.92
CA ALA A 190 -24.69 -17.49 -9.08
C ALA A 190 -25.46 -18.42 -8.15
N PHE A 191 -25.62 -18.00 -6.89
CA PHE A 191 -26.37 -18.71 -5.86
C PHE A 191 -27.88 -18.51 -5.98
N HIS A 192 -28.32 -17.28 -6.20
CA HIS A 192 -29.73 -16.96 -6.47
C HIS A 192 -29.86 -15.66 -7.29
N GLN A 193 -31.06 -15.43 -7.81
CA GLN A 193 -31.40 -14.23 -8.56
C GLN A 193 -32.01 -13.19 -7.62
N LEU A 194 -31.51 -11.95 -7.66
CA LEU A 194 -32.01 -10.85 -6.84
C LEU A 194 -33.15 -10.11 -7.53
N ASN A 195 -33.03 -9.92 -8.84
CA ASN A 195 -34.03 -9.36 -9.74
C ASN A 195 -33.73 -9.82 -11.18
N GLU A 196 -34.48 -9.35 -12.17
CA GLU A 196 -34.31 -9.74 -13.58
C GLU A 196 -32.88 -9.53 -14.10
N ASN A 197 -32.14 -8.55 -13.56
CA ASN A 197 -30.83 -8.13 -14.05
C ASN A 197 -29.66 -8.51 -13.14
N GLU A 198 -29.89 -8.79 -11.86
CA GLU A 198 -28.84 -9.02 -10.87
C GLU A 198 -28.88 -10.44 -10.30
N ARG A 199 -27.71 -11.09 -10.34
CA ARG A 199 -27.48 -12.41 -9.75
C ARG A 199 -26.51 -12.27 -8.58
N VAL A 200 -26.75 -13.03 -7.52
CA VAL A 200 -25.99 -12.97 -6.27
C VAL A 200 -25.04 -14.15 -6.18
N HIS A 201 -23.79 -13.88 -5.83
CA HIS A 201 -22.74 -14.88 -5.68
C HIS A 201 -22.35 -15.00 -4.21
N ARG A 202 -22.07 -16.20 -3.72
CA ARG A 202 -21.54 -16.37 -2.36
C ARG A 202 -20.13 -15.79 -2.31
N HIS A 203 -19.84 -15.02 -1.27
CA HIS A 203 -18.58 -14.30 -1.09
C HIS A 203 -17.84 -14.82 0.14
N PHE A 204 -16.54 -15.01 -0.03
CA PHE A 204 -15.63 -15.57 0.97
C PHE A 204 -14.34 -14.76 1.02
N ALA A 205 -13.61 -14.93 2.11
CA ALA A 205 -12.22 -14.56 2.23
C ALA A 205 -11.42 -15.80 2.63
N THR A 206 -10.27 -15.98 1.99
CA THR A 206 -9.30 -17.03 2.34
C THR A 206 -7.99 -16.38 2.75
N ALA A 207 -7.49 -16.70 3.94
CA ALA A 207 -6.20 -16.27 4.42
C ALA A 207 -5.13 -17.35 4.18
N TYR A 208 -3.92 -16.92 3.83
CA TYR A 208 -2.76 -17.75 3.63
C TYR A 208 -1.54 -17.16 4.34
N ASP A 209 -0.74 -18.00 4.99
CA ASP A 209 0.55 -17.61 5.52
C ASP A 209 1.62 -17.72 4.43
N ILE A 210 2.32 -16.62 4.15
CA ILE A 210 3.41 -16.57 3.19
C ILE A 210 4.72 -16.91 3.91
N VAL A 211 5.17 -18.15 3.73
CA VAL A 211 6.32 -18.71 4.46
C VAL A 211 7.45 -19.09 3.52
N ARG A 212 8.65 -19.16 4.10
CA ARG A 212 9.87 -19.59 3.44
C ARG A 212 10.66 -20.48 4.39
N ASP A 213 10.87 -21.75 4.02
CA ASP A 213 11.46 -22.74 4.91
C ASP A 213 12.98 -22.55 5.11
N SER A 214 13.66 -21.92 4.14
CA SER A 214 15.07 -21.51 4.23
C SER A 214 15.36 -20.38 3.25
N GLU A 215 16.49 -19.67 3.39
CA GLU A 215 16.88 -18.61 2.45
C GLU A 215 17.01 -19.09 0.99
N ARG A 216 17.17 -20.39 0.74
CA ARG A 216 17.23 -20.95 -0.61
C ARG A 216 15.93 -21.61 -1.06
N ALA A 217 14.96 -21.77 -0.16
CA ALA A 217 13.65 -22.33 -0.49
C ALA A 217 12.78 -21.28 -1.21
N PRO A 218 11.92 -21.71 -2.15
CA PRO A 218 10.92 -20.84 -2.72
C PRO A 218 9.90 -20.42 -1.66
N TRP A 219 9.34 -19.23 -1.83
CA TRP A 219 8.17 -18.80 -1.06
C TRP A 219 6.97 -19.69 -1.37
N ARG A 220 6.18 -20.02 -0.33
CA ARG A 220 4.94 -20.78 -0.47
C ARG A 220 3.82 -20.13 0.32
N ALA A 221 2.60 -20.23 -0.20
CA ALA A 221 1.40 -19.85 0.52
C ALA A 221 0.80 -21.10 1.18
N VAL A 222 0.66 -21.04 2.50
CA VAL A 222 0.06 -22.11 3.30
C VAL A 222 -1.34 -21.67 3.69
N PHE A 223 -2.35 -22.48 3.39
CA PHE A 223 -3.72 -22.18 3.76
C PHE A 223 -3.84 -22.01 5.28
N ARG A 224 -4.41 -20.88 5.70
CA ARG A 224 -4.61 -20.54 7.11
C ARG A 224 -6.06 -20.74 7.52
N ASN A 225 -6.98 -20.08 6.81
CA ASN A 225 -8.38 -19.96 7.17
C ASN A 225 -9.26 -19.64 5.96
N GLU A 226 -10.54 -20.02 6.00
CA GLU A 226 -11.58 -19.54 5.07
C GLU A 226 -12.90 -19.24 5.80
N TRP A 227 -13.53 -18.11 5.47
CA TRP A 227 -14.82 -17.74 6.05
C TRP A 227 -15.70 -16.99 5.06
N LYS A 228 -17.00 -17.04 5.32
CA LYS A 228 -18.02 -16.32 4.57
C LYS A 228 -18.04 -14.85 5.02
N ILE A 229 -17.85 -13.92 4.09
CA ILE A 229 -17.81 -12.48 4.42
C ILE A 229 -19.19 -11.82 4.31
N HIS A 230 -20.12 -12.41 3.55
CA HIS A 230 -21.48 -11.88 3.41
C HIS A 230 -22.52 -13.00 3.46
N PHE A 231 -23.55 -12.86 4.32
CA PHE A 231 -24.53 -13.92 4.59
C PHE A 231 -25.34 -14.33 3.35
N LEU A 232 -25.81 -13.38 2.54
CA LEU A 232 -26.57 -13.68 1.32
C LEU A 232 -25.69 -13.72 0.06
N GLY A 233 -24.42 -13.34 0.16
CA GLY A 233 -23.59 -13.02 -1.02
C GLY A 233 -23.89 -11.63 -1.60
N MET A 234 -23.15 -11.24 -2.62
CA MET A 234 -23.27 -9.93 -3.29
C MET A 234 -23.35 -10.13 -4.81
N PRO A 235 -24.01 -9.22 -5.55
CA PRO A 235 -23.95 -9.22 -7.01
C PRO A 235 -22.62 -8.68 -7.53
N LEU A 236 -22.23 -9.10 -8.74
CA LEU A 236 -21.06 -8.57 -9.44
C LEU A 236 -21.46 -7.34 -10.25
N ASN A 237 -21.56 -6.19 -9.58
CA ASN A 237 -21.94 -4.93 -10.20
C ASN A 237 -21.05 -3.76 -9.76
N SER A 238 -21.35 -2.59 -10.31
CA SER A 238 -20.70 -1.32 -9.97
C SER A 238 -21.49 -0.51 -8.93
N ARG A 239 -22.31 -1.15 -8.09
CA ARG A 239 -23.05 -0.45 -7.01
C ARG A 239 -22.75 -0.99 -5.61
N ASP A 240 -22.72 -2.30 -5.41
CA ASP A 240 -22.37 -2.91 -4.12
C ASP A 240 -20.88 -2.77 -3.86
N ARG A 241 -20.53 -2.45 -2.63
CA ARG A 241 -19.17 -2.18 -2.21
C ARG A 241 -18.87 -2.88 -0.91
N PHE A 242 -17.62 -3.30 -0.78
CA PHE A 242 -17.03 -3.56 0.50
C PHE A 242 -15.60 -3.03 0.53
N PHE A 243 -15.16 -2.64 1.71
CA PHE A 243 -13.79 -2.23 1.99
C PHE A 243 -13.28 -3.17 3.08
N SER A 244 -12.07 -3.67 2.92
CA SER A 244 -11.46 -4.57 3.90
C SER A 244 -10.06 -4.11 4.29
N VAL A 245 -9.63 -4.54 5.47
CA VAL A 245 -8.26 -4.36 5.96
C VAL A 245 -7.96 -5.47 6.95
N HIS A 246 -6.69 -5.85 7.08
CA HIS A 246 -6.26 -6.85 8.05
C HIS A 246 -4.89 -6.56 8.65
N THR A 247 -4.60 -7.28 9.72
CA THR A 247 -3.28 -7.55 10.29
C THR A 247 -3.06 -9.06 10.23
N GLU A 248 -1.99 -9.57 10.84
CA GLU A 248 -1.80 -11.02 11.01
C GLU A 248 -2.96 -11.67 11.79
N THR A 249 -3.58 -10.94 12.71
CA THR A 249 -4.52 -11.48 13.69
C THR A 249 -5.97 -11.05 13.48
N HIS A 250 -6.21 -9.93 12.80
CA HIS A 250 -7.54 -9.35 12.67
C HIS A 250 -7.89 -9.05 11.22
N TYR A 251 -9.16 -9.19 10.87
CA TYR A 251 -9.72 -8.78 9.59
C TYR A 251 -10.97 -7.93 9.83
N ALA A 252 -11.08 -6.78 9.17
CA ALA A 252 -12.27 -5.94 9.24
C ALA A 252 -12.84 -5.73 7.83
N MET A 253 -14.16 -5.73 7.72
CA MET A 253 -14.86 -5.44 6.48
C MET A 253 -16.04 -4.50 6.70
N TYR A 254 -16.02 -3.38 6.00
CA TYR A 254 -17.13 -2.45 5.86
C TYR A 254 -17.92 -2.78 4.60
N LEU A 255 -19.24 -2.89 4.71
CA LEU A 255 -20.16 -3.15 3.62
C LEU A 255 -21.02 -1.92 3.34
N TRP A 256 -21.22 -1.61 2.06
CA TRP A 256 -22.18 -0.62 1.59
C TRP A 256 -22.97 -1.19 0.41
N GLN A 257 -24.28 -1.32 0.55
CA GLN A 257 -25.17 -1.77 -0.51
C GLN A 257 -26.28 -0.74 -0.73
N PRO A 258 -26.55 -0.35 -1.98
CA PRO A 258 -27.69 0.51 -2.25
C PRO A 258 -28.97 -0.21 -1.83
N ASN A 259 -29.93 0.54 -1.29
CA ASN A 259 -31.25 -0.04 -1.09
C ASN A 259 -31.91 -0.29 -2.45
N ARG A 260 -32.56 -1.45 -2.57
CA ARG A 260 -33.24 -1.93 -3.77
C ARG A 260 -34.75 -1.89 -3.63
N SER A 261 -35.27 -1.24 -2.59
CA SER A 261 -36.70 -1.03 -2.42
C SER A 261 -37.27 -0.31 -3.64
N ALA A 262 -38.34 -0.84 -4.23
CA ALA A 262 -39.04 -0.22 -5.34
C ALA A 262 -39.64 1.17 -4.98
N TRP A 263 -39.75 1.47 -3.68
CA TRP A 263 -40.35 2.68 -3.14
C TRP A 263 -39.33 3.81 -2.88
N GLY A 264 -38.03 3.58 -3.12
CA GLY A 264 -37.01 4.63 -3.24
C GLY A 264 -36.68 5.44 -1.97
N GLU A 265 -37.24 5.11 -0.81
CA GLU A 265 -37.20 5.97 0.38
C GLU A 265 -36.09 5.65 1.40
N ASP A 266 -35.35 4.56 1.21
CA ASP A 266 -34.44 4.08 2.24
C ASP A 266 -32.95 4.37 1.97
N ASP A 267 -32.26 4.76 3.03
CA ASP A 267 -30.79 4.83 3.06
C ASP A 267 -30.14 3.48 2.65
N PRO A 268 -28.89 3.50 2.15
CA PRO A 268 -28.08 2.31 1.93
C PRO A 268 -27.99 1.40 3.16
N ILE A 269 -27.89 0.09 2.90
CA ILE A 269 -27.61 -0.93 3.90
C ILE A 269 -26.10 -0.92 4.17
N GLU A 270 -25.75 -0.64 5.42
CA GLU A 270 -24.37 -0.44 5.85
C GLU A 270 -24.10 -1.29 7.09
N SER A 271 -22.94 -1.95 7.12
CA SER A 271 -22.49 -2.70 8.29
C SER A 271 -20.97 -2.80 8.33
N LEU A 272 -20.43 -2.95 9.54
CA LEU A 272 -19.02 -3.28 9.76
C LEU A 272 -18.95 -4.57 10.55
N ALA A 273 -18.07 -5.48 10.15
CA ALA A 273 -17.77 -6.67 10.92
C ALA A 273 -16.27 -6.81 11.10
N ILE A 274 -15.87 -7.31 12.27
CA ILE A 274 -14.48 -7.50 12.68
C ILE A 274 -14.32 -8.95 13.10
N TRP A 275 -13.33 -9.62 12.51
CA TRP A 275 -12.97 -10.99 12.76
C TRP A 275 -11.60 -11.07 13.40
N ASP A 276 -11.45 -12.03 14.30
CA ASP A 276 -10.16 -12.58 14.70
C ASP A 276 -9.86 -13.78 13.79
N ILE A 277 -8.73 -13.71 13.11
CA ILE A 277 -8.23 -14.70 12.15
C ILE A 277 -6.93 -15.36 12.64
N SER A 278 -6.58 -15.16 13.92
CA SER A 278 -5.33 -15.66 14.50
C SER A 278 -5.29 -17.17 14.60
N SER A 279 -6.41 -17.82 14.95
CA SER A 279 -6.51 -19.29 15.02
C SER A 279 -6.65 -19.88 13.63
N ASN A 280 -5.79 -20.82 13.28
CA ASN A 280 -5.86 -21.55 12.02
C ASN A 280 -7.00 -22.57 12.04
N SER A 281 -7.60 -22.84 10.88
CA SER A 281 -8.56 -23.91 10.70
C SER A 281 -8.50 -24.48 9.29
N SER A 282 -8.59 -25.81 9.18
CA SER A 282 -8.71 -26.48 7.89
C SER A 282 -10.11 -26.40 7.28
N TYR A 283 -11.11 -25.91 8.04
CA TYR A 283 -12.49 -25.81 7.58
C TYR A 283 -12.65 -24.81 6.43
N ARG A 284 -13.41 -25.21 5.40
CA ARG A 284 -13.68 -24.42 4.20
C ARG A 284 -15.17 -24.13 4.07
N ALA A 285 -15.55 -22.90 4.38
CA ALA A 285 -16.94 -22.46 4.34
C ALA A 285 -17.57 -22.55 2.92
N SER A 286 -16.75 -22.52 1.87
CA SER A 286 -17.22 -22.72 0.49
C SER A 286 -17.65 -24.16 0.19
N GLU A 287 -16.99 -25.14 0.82
CA GLU A 287 -17.23 -26.59 0.62
C GLU A 287 -18.36 -27.13 1.50
N ASP A 288 -18.77 -26.40 2.54
CA ASP A 288 -19.92 -26.74 3.40
C ASP A 288 -20.97 -25.62 3.40
N PRO A 289 -21.87 -25.58 2.39
CA PRO A 289 -22.96 -24.62 2.33
C PRO A 289 -23.91 -24.68 3.54
N THR A 290 -23.96 -25.81 4.24
CA THR A 290 -24.89 -26.04 5.36
C THR A 290 -24.36 -25.54 6.70
N GLY A 291 -23.05 -25.32 6.80
CA GLY A 291 -22.38 -24.92 8.04
C GLY A 291 -22.36 -26.02 9.12
N LYS A 292 -22.78 -27.26 8.80
CA LYS A 292 -22.89 -28.36 9.77
C LYS A 292 -21.54 -28.87 10.23
N GLY A 293 -20.50 -28.74 9.39
CA GLY A 293 -19.13 -29.14 9.70
C GLY A 293 -18.31 -28.02 10.34
N LYS A 294 -18.92 -26.86 10.62
CA LYS A 294 -18.20 -25.71 11.20
C LYS A 294 -17.67 -26.09 12.59
N PRO A 295 -16.36 -25.94 12.87
CA PRO A 295 -15.83 -26.13 14.21
C PRO A 295 -16.46 -25.14 15.20
N SER A 296 -16.43 -25.47 16.49
CA SER A 296 -16.97 -24.60 17.54
C SER A 296 -16.26 -23.24 17.51
N GLU A 297 -17.02 -22.15 17.54
CA GLU A 297 -16.50 -20.77 17.40
C GLU A 297 -15.46 -20.37 18.45
N ASP A 298 -15.41 -21.10 19.57
CA ASP A 298 -14.50 -20.82 20.68
C ASP A 298 -13.13 -21.51 20.57
N LEU A 299 -12.96 -22.48 19.64
CA LEU A 299 -11.78 -23.35 19.62
C LEU A 299 -10.92 -23.23 18.36
N GLU A 300 -11.51 -22.98 17.19
CA GLU A 300 -10.77 -23.06 15.92
C GLU A 300 -11.33 -22.13 14.83
N GLY A 301 -10.43 -21.44 14.13
CA GLY A 301 -10.72 -20.68 12.91
C GLY A 301 -11.19 -19.23 13.14
N PRO A 302 -11.69 -18.58 12.07
CA PRO A 302 -12.11 -17.19 12.11
C PRO A 302 -13.36 -17.00 12.97
N ARG A 303 -13.27 -16.12 13.97
CA ARG A 303 -14.40 -15.77 14.85
C ARG A 303 -14.74 -14.30 14.73
N VAL A 304 -16.02 -13.96 14.84
CA VAL A 304 -16.43 -12.55 14.73
C VAL A 304 -16.37 -11.90 16.10
N LEU A 305 -15.48 -10.94 16.27
CA LEU A 305 -15.32 -10.17 17.49
C LEU A 305 -16.48 -9.19 17.69
N ARG A 306 -16.86 -8.48 16.63
CA ARG A 306 -17.93 -7.48 16.69
C ARG A 306 -18.60 -7.25 15.35
N ARG A 307 -19.89 -6.94 15.42
CA ARG A 307 -20.68 -6.41 14.30
C ARG A 307 -21.27 -5.07 14.70
N PHE A 308 -21.26 -4.14 13.76
CA PHE A 308 -21.85 -2.82 13.88
C PHE A 308 -22.99 -2.73 12.86
N SER A 309 -24.18 -2.47 13.38
CA SER A 309 -25.36 -2.12 12.59
C SER A 309 -25.25 -0.70 12.04
N PHE A 310 -26.12 -0.32 11.11
CA PHE A 310 -26.21 1.06 10.63
C PHE A 310 -26.45 2.08 11.77
N SER A 311 -27.11 1.68 12.86
CA SER A 311 -27.32 2.53 14.04
C SER A 311 -26.00 2.77 14.79
N ASP A 312 -25.18 1.74 14.93
CA ASP A 312 -23.85 1.87 15.56
C ASP A 312 -22.93 2.75 14.68
N LEU A 313 -22.93 2.54 13.36
CA LEU A 313 -22.19 3.37 12.42
C LEU A 313 -22.64 4.85 12.50
N GLY A 314 -23.93 5.09 12.72
CA GLY A 314 -24.50 6.42 12.97
C GLY A 314 -24.03 7.02 14.29
N PHE A 315 -24.01 6.23 15.37
CA PHE A 315 -23.51 6.65 16.68
C PHE A 315 -22.06 7.12 16.61
N TYR A 316 -21.20 6.37 15.90
CA TYR A 316 -19.79 6.70 15.70
C TYR A 316 -19.54 7.72 14.56
N ARG A 317 -20.60 8.25 13.93
CA ARG A 317 -20.51 9.26 12.84
C ARG A 317 -19.71 8.83 11.62
N ILE A 318 -19.64 7.52 11.35
CA ILE A 318 -18.94 6.93 10.21
C ILE A 318 -19.88 6.32 9.17
N ARG A 319 -21.19 6.51 9.32
CA ARG A 319 -22.18 6.11 8.32
C ARG A 319 -22.00 6.94 7.04
N GLN A 320 -21.93 6.28 5.89
CA GLN A 320 -21.65 6.90 4.59
C GLN A 320 -22.91 7.35 3.86
N ARG A 321 -24.04 6.64 4.04
CA ARG A 321 -25.33 6.95 3.39
C ARG A 321 -25.19 7.10 1.87
N SER A 322 -26.02 7.95 1.24
CA SER A 322 -26.05 8.17 -0.21
C SER A 322 -24.87 8.99 -0.75
N SER A 323 -24.17 9.75 0.10
CA SER A 323 -23.02 10.59 -0.25
C SER A 323 -21.74 10.10 0.46
N PRO A 324 -21.22 8.91 0.11
CA PRO A 324 -20.09 8.30 0.79
C PRO A 324 -18.85 9.17 0.69
N ILE A 325 -18.08 9.28 1.77
CA ILE A 325 -16.78 9.97 1.82
C ILE A 325 -15.63 9.02 2.22
N LEU A 326 -15.92 7.75 2.49
CA LEU A 326 -14.93 6.73 2.82
C LEU A 326 -13.87 6.60 1.71
N ARG A 327 -12.60 6.76 2.06
CA ARG A 327 -11.45 6.54 1.21
C ARG A 327 -10.88 5.14 1.40
N GLY A 328 -10.78 4.69 2.65
CA GLY A 328 -10.21 3.39 2.98
C GLY A 328 -10.31 3.08 4.46
N LEU A 329 -9.83 1.88 4.82
CA LEU A 329 -9.77 1.41 6.20
C LEU A 329 -8.32 1.15 6.60
N GLU A 330 -8.00 1.45 7.84
CA GLU A 330 -6.76 1.01 8.51
C GLU A 330 -7.12 0.25 9.80
N LEU A 331 -6.19 -0.55 10.31
CA LEU A 331 -6.41 -1.45 11.44
C LEU A 331 -5.16 -1.49 12.33
N ASP A 332 -5.38 -1.49 13.64
CA ASP A 332 -4.38 -1.87 14.65
C ASP A 332 -4.91 -3.02 15.53
N GLU A 333 -4.21 -3.32 16.62
CA GLU A 333 -4.54 -4.41 17.54
C GLU A 333 -5.93 -4.28 18.21
N ASN A 334 -6.49 -3.07 18.27
CA ASN A 334 -7.68 -2.78 19.07
C ASN A 334 -8.75 -1.94 18.36
N ASN A 335 -8.44 -1.31 17.22
CA ASN A 335 -9.28 -0.32 16.57
C ASN A 335 -9.31 -0.49 15.05
N VAL A 336 -10.48 -0.21 14.48
CA VAL A 336 -10.65 0.01 13.03
C VAL A 336 -10.70 1.51 12.77
N TYR A 337 -9.94 1.98 11.80
CA TYR A 337 -9.87 3.38 11.42
C TYR A 337 -10.54 3.62 10.07
N PHE A 338 -11.49 4.54 10.05
CA PHE A 338 -12.17 5.01 8.85
C PHE A 338 -11.46 6.27 8.36
N ILE A 339 -10.82 6.17 7.20
CA ILE A 339 -10.23 7.33 6.52
C ILE A 339 -11.28 7.89 5.59
N GLN A 340 -11.70 9.13 5.83
CA GLN A 340 -12.72 9.84 5.09
C GLN A 340 -12.09 11.04 4.38
N GLU A 341 -12.50 11.25 3.14
CA GLU A 341 -11.95 12.26 2.26
C GLU A 341 -13.08 12.95 1.49
N ASP A 342 -13.10 14.28 1.56
CA ASP A 342 -14.08 15.11 0.87
C ASP A 342 -13.47 16.41 0.36
N HIS A 343 -13.94 16.88 -0.79
CA HIS A 343 -13.31 17.97 -1.52
C HIS A 343 -14.35 18.86 -2.21
N ARG A 344 -14.09 20.17 -2.23
CA ARG A 344 -14.98 21.21 -2.80
C ARG A 344 -15.32 21.06 -4.29
N TRP A 345 -14.62 20.18 -4.98
CA TRP A 345 -14.66 20.00 -6.45
C TRP A 345 -15.15 18.61 -6.83
N ILE A 346 -15.60 17.82 -5.86
CA ILE A 346 -16.17 16.52 -6.15
C ILE A 346 -17.50 16.70 -6.86
N VAL A 347 -17.72 15.89 -7.89
CA VAL A 347 -18.98 15.77 -8.60
C VAL A 347 -19.27 14.29 -8.85
N GLY A 348 -20.51 13.97 -9.21
CA GLY A 348 -20.95 12.60 -9.53
C GLY A 348 -22.24 12.20 -8.84
N SER A 349 -22.76 11.03 -9.18
CA SER A 349 -24.05 10.51 -8.66
C SER A 349 -24.03 10.26 -7.15
N GLN A 350 -22.85 10.07 -6.57
CA GLN A 350 -22.64 9.82 -5.14
C GLN A 350 -21.95 11.01 -4.44
N ALA A 351 -21.86 12.17 -5.10
CA ALA A 351 -21.32 13.39 -4.49
C ALA A 351 -22.35 14.06 -3.57
N SER A 352 -21.88 14.66 -2.48
CA SER A 352 -22.71 15.52 -1.62
C SER A 352 -23.11 16.79 -2.37
N HIS A 353 -24.33 17.30 -2.16
CA HIS A 353 -24.69 18.65 -2.60
C HIS A 353 -24.06 19.74 -1.70
N LEU A 354 -23.70 19.37 -0.47
CA LEU A 354 -23.06 20.23 0.51
C LEU A 354 -21.56 19.99 0.46
N HIS A 355 -20.86 20.77 -0.36
CA HIS A 355 -19.43 20.67 -0.51
C HIS A 355 -18.69 21.40 0.62
N PRO A 356 -17.59 20.85 1.13
CA PRO A 356 -16.76 21.57 2.08
C PRO A 356 -16.09 22.76 1.37
N ARG A 357 -15.78 23.84 2.11
CA ARG A 357 -15.08 25.01 1.55
C ARG A 357 -13.66 24.68 1.09
N ILE A 358 -13.01 23.75 1.80
CA ILE A 358 -11.64 23.29 1.59
C ILE A 358 -11.60 21.77 1.55
N HIS A 359 -10.49 21.20 1.07
CA HIS A 359 -10.21 19.77 1.17
C HIS A 359 -10.21 19.33 2.65
N LYS A 360 -10.93 18.26 2.95
CA LYS A 360 -11.02 17.66 4.29
C LYS A 360 -10.59 16.21 4.26
N VAL A 361 -9.70 15.86 5.19
CA VAL A 361 -9.28 14.49 5.44
C VAL A 361 -9.50 14.22 6.91
N LYS A 362 -10.20 13.13 7.23
CA LYS A 362 -10.54 12.78 8.60
C LYS A 362 -10.33 11.29 8.83
N THR A 363 -9.77 10.94 9.97
CA THR A 363 -9.63 9.58 10.45
C THR A 363 -10.48 9.41 11.70
N THR A 364 -11.36 8.41 11.69
CA THR A 364 -12.18 8.05 12.86
C THR A 364 -11.87 6.62 13.29
N GLY A 365 -11.29 6.44 14.48
CA GLY A 365 -10.92 5.14 15.04
C GLY A 365 -11.99 4.59 15.99
N ILE A 366 -12.45 3.38 15.77
CA ILE A 366 -13.50 2.73 16.57
C ILE A 366 -12.93 1.47 17.22
N PRO A 367 -13.08 1.31 18.55
CA PRO A 367 -12.57 0.15 19.26
C PRO A 367 -13.35 -1.12 18.95
N PHE A 368 -12.67 -2.26 19.01
CA PHE A 368 -13.29 -3.58 18.89
C PHE A 368 -14.27 -3.83 20.06
N SER A 369 -13.98 -3.28 21.23
CA SER A 369 -14.83 -3.34 22.43
C SER A 369 -15.62 -2.05 22.63
N ALA A 370 -16.61 -2.05 23.54
CA ALA A 370 -17.35 -0.84 23.86
C ALA A 370 -16.41 0.21 24.46
N GLY A 371 -16.40 1.42 23.87
CA GLY A 371 -15.48 2.48 24.29
C GLY A 371 -15.63 3.76 23.48
N PRO A 372 -14.91 4.82 23.88
CA PRO A 372 -14.84 6.06 23.12
C PRO A 372 -14.19 5.81 21.75
N PHE A 373 -14.56 6.63 20.76
CA PHE A 373 -13.92 6.62 19.46
C PHE A 373 -12.91 7.76 19.36
N TRP A 374 -11.86 7.53 18.57
CA TRP A 374 -10.84 8.52 18.27
C TRP A 374 -11.21 9.28 17.00
N GLU A 375 -10.89 10.57 16.95
CA GLU A 375 -11.08 11.39 15.77
C GLU A 375 -9.88 12.30 15.56
N ASP A 376 -9.38 12.32 14.35
CA ASP A 376 -8.32 13.22 13.91
C ASP A 376 -8.69 13.80 12.53
N GLU A 377 -8.60 15.12 12.36
CA GLU A 377 -8.86 15.80 11.09
C GLU A 377 -7.59 16.51 10.64
N CYS A 378 -7.24 16.34 9.36
CA CYS A 378 -6.27 17.15 8.68
C CYS A 378 -7.00 18.16 7.78
N GLY A 379 -6.91 19.43 8.16
CA GLY A 379 -7.61 20.55 7.55
C GLY A 379 -7.48 21.77 8.46
N ALA A 380 -7.61 22.99 7.93
CA ALA A 380 -7.44 24.20 8.75
C ALA A 380 -8.51 24.27 9.84
N ASP A 381 -8.08 24.52 11.09
CA ASP A 381 -8.93 24.76 12.26
C ASP A 381 -9.74 26.04 12.10
N GLY A 382 -10.75 26.03 11.24
CA GLY A 382 -11.75 27.09 11.12
C GLY A 382 -11.24 28.49 10.75
N ASP A 383 -9.93 28.68 10.63
CA ASP A 383 -9.35 30.00 10.45
C ASP A 383 -9.31 30.35 8.97
N VAL A 384 -9.70 31.57 8.67
CA VAL A 384 -9.94 32.09 7.31
C VAL A 384 -8.63 32.23 6.52
N ASN A 385 -7.51 32.08 7.22
CA ASN A 385 -6.18 32.06 6.65
C ASN A 385 -5.81 30.63 6.26
N LEU A 386 -5.20 30.47 5.09
CA LEU A 386 -4.69 29.21 4.52
C LEU A 386 -3.60 28.59 5.41
N SER A 387 -3.91 28.20 6.65
CA SER A 387 -2.95 27.61 7.57
C SER A 387 -2.49 26.28 7.00
N PHE A 388 -1.21 26.21 6.68
CA PHE A 388 -0.54 24.96 6.34
C PHE A 388 -0.62 24.04 7.56
N CYS A 389 -0.89 22.76 7.32
CA CYS A 389 -0.77 21.77 8.38
C CYS A 389 0.72 21.72 8.79
N GLU A 390 1.03 21.89 10.08
CA GLU A 390 2.42 21.86 10.58
C GLU A 390 2.90 20.43 10.88
N ARG A 391 2.10 19.41 10.55
CA ARG A 391 2.42 18.02 10.88
C ARG A 391 3.66 17.58 10.10
N ALA A 392 4.63 17.02 10.81
CA ALA A 392 5.75 16.37 10.14
C ALA A 392 5.22 15.20 9.29
N SER A 393 5.62 15.14 8.02
CA SER A 393 5.25 14.05 7.09
C SER A 393 5.73 12.65 7.52
N ASP A 394 6.53 12.56 8.59
CA ASP A 394 7.21 11.32 9.00
C ASP A 394 6.41 10.51 10.02
N THR A 395 5.24 10.99 10.44
CA THR A 395 4.33 10.31 11.38
C THR A 395 3.08 9.85 10.64
N ARG A 396 3.16 8.69 9.98
CA ARG A 396 1.98 7.99 9.48
C ARG A 396 1.62 6.87 10.44
N ALA A 397 0.42 6.97 11.01
CA ALA A 397 -0.15 5.96 11.90
C ALA A 397 -1.65 5.85 11.61
N PRO A 398 -2.27 4.68 11.86
CA PRO A 398 -3.69 4.47 11.58
C PRO A 398 -4.63 5.48 12.24
N ASN A 399 -4.25 6.02 13.39
CA ASN A 399 -5.01 7.00 14.16
C ASN A 399 -4.78 8.46 13.74
N ILE A 400 -3.92 8.72 12.76
CA ILE A 400 -3.59 10.07 12.28
C ILE A 400 -4.12 10.22 10.85
N ALA A 401 -4.94 11.23 10.62
CA ALA A 401 -5.42 11.62 9.30
C ALA A 401 -4.24 11.93 8.38
N PRO A 402 -4.16 11.27 7.21
CA PRO A 402 -3.15 11.59 6.21
C PRO A 402 -3.20 13.07 5.86
N CYS A 403 -2.05 13.74 5.89
CA CYS A 403 -1.99 15.11 5.41
C CYS A 403 -1.69 15.15 3.91
N TRP A 404 -2.74 15.28 3.12
CA TRP A 404 -2.62 15.48 1.66
C TRP A 404 -2.39 16.94 1.27
N ARG A 405 -2.15 17.84 2.23
CA ARG A 405 -2.13 19.30 2.02
C ARG A 405 -0.75 19.96 2.24
N HIS A 406 0.31 19.19 2.50
CA HIS A 406 1.56 19.83 2.95
C HIS A 406 2.27 20.71 1.92
N GLU A 407 2.05 20.55 0.62
CA GLU A 407 2.77 21.35 -0.37
C GLU A 407 1.88 21.59 -1.58
N GLU A 408 1.51 22.86 -1.77
CA GLU A 408 0.99 23.45 -3.01
C GLU A 408 -0.42 22.97 -3.45
N PHE A 409 -1.45 23.76 -3.13
CA PHE A 409 -2.60 23.83 -4.04
C PHE A 409 -2.06 24.28 -5.41
N PRO A 410 -2.34 23.57 -6.52
CA PRO A 410 -3.52 22.73 -6.75
C PRO A 410 -3.35 21.20 -6.58
N TYR A 411 -2.27 20.70 -5.99
CA TYR A 411 -1.98 19.26 -5.90
C TYR A 411 -2.77 18.51 -4.82
N LEU A 412 -3.22 17.31 -5.16
CA LEU A 412 -3.81 16.32 -4.26
C LEU A 412 -2.89 15.10 -4.21
N THR A 413 -2.41 14.75 -3.02
CA THR A 413 -1.69 13.49 -2.81
C THR A 413 -2.65 12.32 -3.01
N ILE A 414 -2.42 11.51 -4.05
CA ILE A 414 -3.22 10.31 -4.34
C ILE A 414 -2.81 9.18 -3.39
N THR A 415 -1.51 8.98 -3.23
CA THR A 415 -0.91 7.84 -2.53
C THR A 415 0.53 8.14 -2.13
N GLU A 416 1.00 7.43 -1.11
CA GLU A 416 2.36 7.55 -0.57
C GLU A 416 2.95 6.17 -0.29
N ALA A 417 4.27 6.06 -0.45
CA ALA A 417 5.07 4.94 0.05
C ALA A 417 6.17 5.49 0.96
N MET A 418 6.31 4.92 2.15
CA MET A 418 7.22 5.43 3.18
C MET A 418 8.13 4.31 3.69
N ASP A 419 9.45 4.54 3.64
CA ASP A 419 10.44 3.83 4.44
C ASP A 419 10.86 4.76 5.59
N VAL A 420 10.12 4.70 6.69
CA VAL A 420 10.30 5.58 7.87
C VAL A 420 11.70 5.43 8.46
N GLU A 421 12.21 4.20 8.47
CA GLU A 421 13.53 3.89 8.99
C GLU A 421 14.64 4.47 8.11
N ALA A 422 14.49 4.44 6.78
CA ALA A 422 15.39 5.13 5.84
C ALA A 422 15.19 6.65 5.80
N GLY A 423 14.00 7.14 6.17
CA GLY A 423 13.60 8.53 5.98
C GLY A 423 13.31 8.88 4.52
N VAL A 424 12.81 7.92 3.73
CA VAL A 424 12.43 8.09 2.33
C VAL A 424 10.92 8.05 2.21
N THR A 425 10.34 9.06 1.55
CA THR A 425 8.92 9.13 1.24
C THR A 425 8.72 9.41 -0.23
N PHE A 426 7.95 8.56 -0.90
CA PHE A 426 7.42 8.80 -2.24
C PHE A 426 6.00 9.32 -2.10
N SER A 427 5.71 10.46 -2.74
CA SER A 427 4.38 11.06 -2.73
C SER A 427 3.93 11.30 -4.17
N ALA A 428 2.90 10.57 -4.58
CA ALA A 428 2.23 10.77 -5.86
C ALA A 428 1.18 11.88 -5.73
N ARG A 429 1.34 12.97 -6.47
CA ARG A 429 0.48 14.15 -6.42
C ARG A 429 -0.12 14.46 -7.79
N HIS A 430 -1.42 14.71 -7.82
CA HIS A 430 -2.16 15.04 -9.03
C HIS A 430 -2.92 16.34 -8.85
N CYS A 431 -2.86 17.22 -9.85
CA CYS A 431 -3.77 18.35 -9.96
C CYS A 431 -4.38 18.41 -11.35
N PHE A 432 -5.45 19.21 -11.52
CA PHE A 432 -6.09 19.41 -12.81
C PHE A 432 -5.16 19.95 -13.91
N MET A 433 -3.98 20.46 -13.57
CA MET A 433 -3.02 21.04 -14.51
C MET A 433 -1.73 20.23 -14.68
N LEU A 434 -1.33 19.43 -13.69
CA LEU A 434 0.01 18.83 -13.55
C LEU A 434 -0.07 17.49 -12.80
N GLU A 435 0.71 16.51 -13.26
CA GLU A 435 0.87 15.20 -12.64
C GLU A 435 2.33 15.04 -12.19
N THR A 436 2.62 14.75 -10.92
CA THR A 436 4.01 14.64 -10.45
C THR A 436 4.18 13.64 -9.30
N ILE A 437 5.15 12.73 -9.43
CA ILE A 437 5.61 11.90 -8.30
C ILE A 437 6.86 12.58 -7.74
N SER A 438 6.81 12.91 -6.45
CA SER A 438 7.94 13.50 -5.73
C SER A 438 8.56 12.50 -4.76
N ILE A 439 9.87 12.61 -4.56
CA ILE A 439 10.66 11.88 -3.57
C ILE A 439 11.14 12.90 -2.55
N ASN A 440 10.82 12.67 -1.28
CA ASN A 440 11.41 13.39 -0.18
C ASN A 440 12.39 12.46 0.55
N VAL A 441 13.66 12.87 0.61
CA VAL A 441 14.72 12.15 1.33
C VAL A 441 15.18 13.03 2.48
N LYS A 442 14.85 12.67 3.71
CA LYS A 442 15.21 13.44 4.91
C LYS A 442 16.46 12.87 5.59
N PRO A 443 17.64 13.50 5.46
CA PRO A 443 18.81 13.11 6.24
C PRO A 443 18.64 13.50 7.73
N ARG A 444 19.09 12.65 8.67
CA ARG A 444 19.07 12.94 10.12
C ARG A 444 20.25 13.76 10.61
N VAL A 445 21.24 14.05 9.76
CA VAL A 445 22.16 15.16 10.00
C VAL A 445 21.41 16.40 9.54
N GLN A 446 21.23 17.39 10.41
CA GLN A 446 20.80 18.73 10.00
C GLN A 446 21.78 19.23 8.92
N MET A 447 21.47 18.95 7.66
CA MET A 447 21.93 19.80 6.58
C MET A 447 21.07 21.04 6.74
N THR A 448 21.67 22.10 7.28
CA THR A 448 21.07 23.43 7.29
C THR A 448 20.82 23.85 5.84
N GLY A 449 19.63 23.53 5.34
CA GLY A 449 19.17 23.80 3.98
C GLY A 449 17.75 23.24 3.79
N PRO A 450 16.93 23.86 2.93
CA PRO A 450 15.58 23.38 2.66
C PRO A 450 15.62 21.94 2.14
N GLY A 451 14.77 21.05 2.68
CA GLY A 451 14.64 19.69 2.19
C GLY A 451 14.30 19.72 0.69
N TYR A 452 15.13 19.11 -0.15
CA TYR A 452 14.88 19.08 -1.58
C TYR A 452 13.82 18.01 -1.86
N GLY A 453 12.59 18.44 -2.16
CA GLY A 453 11.64 17.60 -2.89
C GLY A 453 12.20 17.36 -4.30
N ILE A 454 12.43 16.11 -4.67
CA ILE A 454 12.96 15.73 -5.98
C ILE A 454 11.82 15.11 -6.78
N SER A 455 11.42 15.72 -7.89
CA SER A 455 10.46 15.07 -8.79
C SER A 455 11.12 13.91 -9.53
N LEU A 456 10.43 12.77 -9.58
CA LEU A 456 10.71 11.73 -10.57
C LEU A 456 10.51 12.29 -11.98
N ARG A 457 11.15 11.68 -12.97
CA ARG A 457 10.90 12.03 -14.37
C ARG A 457 9.40 11.94 -14.70
N ASP A 458 8.89 12.92 -15.45
CA ASP A 458 7.46 13.06 -15.76
C ASP A 458 6.87 11.81 -16.45
N ASP A 459 7.67 11.08 -17.24
CA ASP A 459 7.24 9.85 -17.92
C ASP A 459 7.00 8.66 -16.99
N LEU A 460 7.42 8.74 -15.72
CA LEU A 460 7.22 7.66 -14.74
C LEU A 460 5.84 7.70 -14.08
N TRP A 461 5.14 8.84 -14.13
CA TRP A 461 3.78 8.97 -13.58
C TRP A 461 2.83 7.96 -14.23
N GLN A 462 2.74 8.01 -15.57
CA GLN A 462 1.88 7.13 -16.36
C GLN A 462 2.28 5.65 -16.24
N GLN A 463 3.53 5.38 -15.85
CA GLN A 463 4.05 4.03 -15.67
C GLN A 463 3.71 3.42 -14.31
N LEU A 464 3.24 4.18 -13.32
CA LEU A 464 3.02 3.67 -11.96
C LEU A 464 1.61 3.88 -11.41
N LEU A 465 0.85 4.85 -11.92
CA LEU A 465 -0.33 5.36 -11.23
C LEU A 465 -1.66 5.08 -11.90
N ALA A 466 -1.73 4.10 -12.81
CA ALA A 466 -3.02 3.71 -13.42
C ALA A 466 -4.06 3.24 -12.38
N LYS A 467 -3.61 2.71 -11.23
CA LYS A 467 -4.46 2.33 -10.08
C LYS A 467 -4.33 3.26 -8.88
N GLY A 468 -3.69 4.42 -9.04
CA GLY A 468 -3.53 5.42 -7.98
C GLY A 468 -2.90 4.88 -6.68
N THR A 469 -2.08 3.83 -6.77
CA THR A 469 -1.44 3.20 -5.61
C THR A 469 0.03 2.94 -5.92
N ILE A 470 0.91 3.33 -5.00
CA ILE A 470 2.32 2.98 -5.02
C ILE A 470 2.72 2.32 -3.70
N ARG A 471 3.71 1.45 -3.77
CA ARG A 471 4.29 0.76 -2.61
C ARG A 471 5.80 0.62 -2.80
N GLY A 472 6.57 0.58 -1.73
CA GLY A 472 8.02 0.44 -1.86
C GLY A 472 8.78 0.97 -0.66
N ASP A 473 10.10 1.00 -0.81
CA ASP A 473 11.05 1.49 0.18
C ASP A 473 12.23 2.22 -0.51
N GLU A 474 13.30 2.54 0.21
CA GLU A 474 14.45 3.25 -0.38
C GLU A 474 15.11 2.52 -1.58
N ARG A 475 14.87 1.22 -1.77
CA ARG A 475 15.47 0.40 -2.83
C ARG A 475 14.63 0.35 -4.08
N TRP A 476 13.31 0.37 -3.96
CA TRP A 476 12.42 0.24 -5.11
C TRP A 476 11.05 0.89 -4.88
N LEU A 477 10.39 1.20 -5.99
CA LEU A 477 9.01 1.69 -6.03
C LEU A 477 8.18 0.84 -6.99
N VAL A 478 7.01 0.39 -6.54
CA VAL A 478 6.09 -0.50 -7.25
C VAL A 478 4.79 0.24 -7.54
N GLY A 479 4.28 0.07 -8.75
CA GLY A 479 3.00 0.61 -9.22
C GLY A 479 2.43 -0.19 -10.39
N GLU A 480 1.40 0.35 -11.02
CA GLU A 480 0.76 -0.26 -12.21
C GLU A 480 0.60 0.77 -13.31
N ASN A 481 0.94 0.39 -14.54
CA ASN A 481 0.77 1.25 -15.71
C ASN A 481 -0.59 1.04 -16.41
N THR A 482 -0.86 1.85 -17.43
CA THR A 482 -2.11 1.78 -18.20
C THR A 482 -2.22 0.54 -19.11
N ASN A 483 -1.12 -0.22 -19.27
CA ASN A 483 -1.07 -1.45 -20.06
C ASN A 483 -1.32 -2.70 -19.20
N ASP A 484 -1.82 -2.53 -17.98
CA ASP A 484 -2.00 -3.60 -17.00
C ASP A 484 -0.68 -4.35 -16.72
N GLU A 485 0.43 -3.62 -16.55
CA GLU A 485 1.70 -4.19 -16.09
C GLU A 485 2.03 -3.68 -14.70
N VAL A 486 2.47 -4.59 -13.81
CA VAL A 486 3.13 -4.17 -12.58
C VAL A 486 4.52 -3.67 -12.95
N VAL A 487 4.82 -2.44 -12.55
CA VAL A 487 6.09 -1.77 -12.84
C VAL A 487 6.86 -1.59 -11.54
N ILE A 488 8.12 -1.98 -11.57
CA ILE A 488 9.04 -1.86 -10.45
C ILE A 488 10.21 -0.99 -10.90
N LEU A 489 10.38 0.14 -10.23
CA LEU A 489 11.53 1.01 -10.37
C LEU A 489 12.58 0.58 -9.37
N HIS A 490 13.74 0.13 -9.83
CA HIS A 490 14.86 -0.23 -8.97
C HIS A 490 15.82 0.94 -8.83
N PHE A 491 16.18 1.28 -7.59
CA PHE A 491 17.22 2.26 -7.27
C PHE A 491 18.51 1.57 -6.81
N ASP A 492 18.46 0.29 -6.42
CA ASP A 492 19.58 -0.45 -5.84
C ASP A 492 20.30 -1.40 -6.80
N ARG A 493 19.74 -1.67 -7.99
CA ARG A 493 20.32 -2.58 -8.99
C ARG A 493 20.12 -2.09 -10.43
N ALA A 494 21.09 -2.45 -11.28
CA ALA A 494 21.10 -2.19 -12.72
C ALA A 494 20.21 -3.16 -13.50
#